data_AF-A0A2N0V091-F1
#
_entry.id   AF-A0A2N0V091-F1
#
_cell.length_a   1.000
_cell.length_b   1.000
_cell.length_c   1.000
_cell.angle_alpha   90.00
_cell.angle_beta   90.00
_cell.angle_gamma   90.00
#
_symmetry.space_group_name_H-M   'P 1'
#
loop_
_entity.id
_entity.type
_entity.pdbx_description
1 polymer ?
#
loop_
_entity_poly.entity_id
_entity_poly.type
_entity_poly.pdbx_seq_one_letter_code
_entity_poly.pdbx_strand_id
1 'polypeptide(L)'
;MNITKQNFKKIISSGLLALTIAVFTTACSDAAGSSATADTASVQTTAEQTTKQPTKANASNESFDLRSLHVCKENADDDLVGIWQITAGEGSQYKDFYYMFNGEGKSVLISGTSGYFGKYSYDTDDDNNPTFTTKLVFGLNGTYTYKLSDDKKTAELTNTDTKAVSTLKKTDDPDFIPTPDKDASIDENLVGCWMSDSGEYLCFDKSGIMYQNLFDYMFAFSNYTAKDGKIVSTYTTSDKKTTDKYTYSVQGDTLTLNNDTYSRISFSDLK
;
A
#
# COMPACT_ATOMS: atom_id res chain seq x y z
N MET A 1 -3.96 -0.99 27.25
CA MET A 1 -2.88 -1.61 26.47
C MET A 1 -3.04 -3.13 26.53
N ASN A 2 -3.62 -3.72 25.49
CA ASN A 2 -3.54 -5.12 25.05
C ASN A 2 -4.48 -5.24 23.84
N ILE A 3 -3.96 -4.86 22.67
CA ILE A 3 -4.66 -5.05 21.39
C ILE A 3 -4.42 -6.50 21.00
N THR A 4 -5.46 -7.32 21.17
CA THR A 4 -5.44 -8.75 20.92
C THR A 4 -5.11 -9.01 19.45
N LYS A 5 -4.09 -9.84 19.21
CA LYS A 5 -3.58 -10.33 17.91
C LYS A 5 -4.61 -11.07 17.02
N GLN A 6 -5.92 -10.98 17.28
CA GLN A 6 -6.94 -11.78 16.61
C GLN A 6 -7.41 -11.22 15.25
N ASN A 7 -7.27 -9.92 14.98
CA ASN A 7 -7.69 -9.36 13.69
C ASN A 7 -6.68 -9.58 12.55
N PHE A 8 -5.44 -9.98 12.87
CA PHE A 8 -4.41 -10.26 11.88
C PHE A 8 -4.68 -11.54 11.05
N LYS A 9 -5.56 -12.44 11.52
CA LYS A 9 -5.80 -13.73 10.84
C LYS A 9 -6.83 -13.68 9.71
N LYS A 10 -7.71 -12.67 9.65
CA LYS A 10 -8.77 -12.64 8.62
C LYS A 10 -8.40 -11.88 7.35
N ILE A 11 -7.51 -10.88 7.42
CA ILE A 11 -7.12 -10.09 6.25
C ILE A 11 -6.03 -10.79 5.41
N ILE A 12 -5.26 -11.71 6.00
CA ILE A 12 -4.24 -12.49 5.25
C ILE A 12 -4.86 -13.61 4.38
N SER A 13 -6.15 -13.92 4.57
CA SER A 13 -6.78 -15.10 3.94
C SER A 13 -7.01 -15.01 2.43
N SER A 14 -6.80 -13.87 1.78
CA SER A 14 -6.95 -13.72 0.32
C SER A 14 -5.65 -13.32 -0.42
N GLY A 15 -4.51 -13.27 0.28
CA GLY A 15 -3.23 -12.81 -0.28
C GLY A 15 -2.07 -13.80 -0.22
N LEU A 16 -2.30 -15.11 0.02
CA LEU A 16 -1.25 -16.10 -0.21
C LEU A 16 -1.11 -16.34 -1.70
N LEU A 17 -0.23 -15.58 -2.36
CA LEU A 17 0.44 -16.10 -3.55
C LEU A 17 1.20 -17.36 -3.09
N ALA A 18 0.75 -18.55 -3.51
CA ALA A 18 1.52 -19.77 -3.32
C ALA A 18 2.81 -19.67 -4.14
N LEU A 19 3.88 -19.14 -3.54
CA LEU A 19 5.22 -19.17 -4.08
C LEU A 19 5.76 -20.59 -3.91
N THR A 20 5.75 -21.39 -4.98
CA THR A 20 6.53 -22.62 -5.05
C THR A 20 8.01 -22.26 -5.15
N ILE A 21 8.66 -22.07 -4.01
CA ILE A 21 10.13 -22.07 -3.95
C ILE A 21 10.55 -23.54 -3.86
N ALA A 22 11.05 -24.09 -4.97
CA ALA A 22 11.73 -25.38 -4.94
C ALA A 22 13.14 -25.15 -4.38
N VAL A 23 13.35 -25.38 -3.09
CA VAL A 23 14.69 -25.59 -2.52
C VAL A 23 14.79 -27.04 -2.06
N PHE A 24 15.71 -27.78 -2.68
CA PHE A 24 16.07 -29.13 -2.27
C PHE A 24 17.06 -29.10 -1.10
N THR A 25 16.87 -30.06 -0.17
CA THR A 25 17.78 -30.54 0.91
C THR A 25 17.98 -29.61 2.11
N THR A 26 17.98 -30.03 3.38
CA THR A 26 18.05 -31.36 4.02
C THR A 26 17.51 -31.26 5.45
N ALA A 27 16.99 -32.38 5.97
CA ALA A 27 16.34 -32.54 7.26
C ALA A 27 17.27 -32.53 8.49
N CYS A 28 16.69 -32.21 9.66
CA CYS A 28 16.73 -32.91 10.96
C CYS A 28 15.99 -32.03 11.98
N SER A 29 14.74 -32.33 12.41
CA SER A 29 14.33 -33.16 13.58
C SER A 29 14.98 -32.70 14.89
N ASP A 30 14.32 -32.43 16.03
CA ASP A 30 13.09 -32.94 16.68
C ASP A 30 12.55 -31.85 17.64
N ALA A 31 11.23 -31.59 17.70
CA ALA A 31 10.25 -32.13 18.67
C ALA A 31 10.52 -31.85 20.17
N ALA A 32 9.63 -31.08 20.81
CA ALA A 32 9.07 -31.37 22.14
C ALA A 32 7.99 -30.33 22.49
N GLY A 33 6.77 -30.80 22.76
CA GLY A 33 5.66 -29.97 23.24
C GLY A 33 5.71 -29.72 24.75
N SER A 34 4.85 -28.82 25.23
CA SER A 34 3.85 -29.15 26.26
C SER A 34 2.99 -27.93 26.60
N SER A 35 1.72 -28.22 26.85
CA SER A 35 0.63 -27.38 27.32
C SER A 35 0.72 -27.02 28.81
N ALA A 36 0.18 -25.86 29.21
CA ALA A 36 -0.55 -25.71 30.47
C ALA A 36 -1.45 -24.46 30.45
N THR A 37 -2.72 -24.68 30.76
CA THR A 37 -3.84 -23.76 30.99
C THR A 37 -3.83 -23.14 32.40
N ALA A 38 -4.39 -21.94 32.59
CA ALA A 38 -5.64 -21.70 33.34
C ALA A 38 -5.87 -20.21 33.72
N ASP A 39 -7.16 -19.85 33.75
CA ASP A 39 -7.84 -18.59 34.13
C ASP A 39 -7.57 -18.14 35.59
N THR A 40 -7.96 -16.97 36.13
CA THR A 40 -9.16 -16.11 35.96
C THR A 40 -8.97 -14.77 36.71
N ALA A 41 -9.77 -13.76 36.33
CA ALA A 41 -10.51 -12.82 37.20
C ALA A 41 -10.22 -11.29 37.09
N SER A 42 -11.34 -10.62 36.82
CA SER A 42 -11.72 -9.21 36.60
C SER A 42 -11.42 -8.16 37.67
N VAL A 43 -11.33 -6.88 37.28
CA VAL A 43 -12.05 -5.74 37.91
C VAL A 43 -12.38 -4.66 36.87
N GLN A 44 -13.61 -4.15 36.97
CA GLN A 44 -14.27 -3.09 36.18
C GLN A 44 -14.07 -1.72 36.84
N THR A 45 -13.93 -0.63 36.09
CA THR A 45 -14.22 0.72 36.62
C THR A 45 -14.63 1.70 35.52
N THR A 46 -15.82 2.26 35.71
CA THR A 46 -16.48 3.30 34.92
C THR A 46 -15.95 4.68 35.31
N ALA A 47 -15.67 5.54 34.33
CA ALA A 47 -15.70 6.99 34.51
C ALA A 47 -16.12 7.67 33.20
N GLU A 48 -17.32 8.23 33.20
CA GLU A 48 -17.81 9.17 32.20
C GLU A 48 -17.07 10.51 32.33
N GLN A 49 -16.56 11.04 31.23
CA GLN A 49 -16.26 12.46 31.10
C GLN A 49 -16.81 13.01 29.80
N THR A 50 -17.93 13.71 29.94
CA THR A 50 -18.53 14.59 28.94
C THR A 50 -17.65 15.83 28.79
N THR A 51 -16.88 15.92 27.70
CA THR A 51 -16.31 17.20 27.24
C THR A 51 -16.73 17.44 25.80
N LYS A 52 -17.44 18.55 25.59
CA LYS A 52 -17.88 19.04 24.27
C LYS A 52 -16.66 19.30 23.41
N GLN A 53 -16.47 18.50 22.36
CA GLN A 53 -15.49 18.78 21.31
C GLN A 53 -16.02 19.90 20.40
N PRO A 54 -15.18 20.88 20.01
CA PRO A 54 -15.56 21.88 19.02
C PRO A 54 -15.82 21.19 17.68
N THR A 55 -16.97 21.49 17.08
CA THR A 55 -17.40 21.00 15.78
C THR A 55 -16.36 21.38 14.72
N LYS A 56 -15.58 20.40 14.24
CA LYS A 56 -14.80 20.56 13.01
C LYS A 56 -15.80 20.83 11.89
N ALA A 57 -15.53 21.85 11.09
CA ALA A 57 -16.34 22.18 9.92
C ALA A 57 -16.47 20.94 9.02
N ASN A 58 -17.69 20.71 8.52
CA ASN A 58 -18.05 19.66 7.59
C ASN A 58 -16.97 19.44 6.51
N ALA A 59 -16.18 18.38 6.65
CA ALA A 59 -15.31 17.85 5.59
C ALA A 59 -16.12 17.15 4.48
N SER A 60 -17.42 17.45 4.37
CA SER A 60 -18.33 16.81 3.44
C SER A 60 -18.30 17.53 2.09
N ASN A 61 -17.80 16.81 1.07
CA ASN A 61 -17.80 17.13 -0.37
C ASN A 61 -16.64 17.95 -0.95
N GLU A 62 -15.45 17.96 -0.34
CA GLU A 62 -14.27 18.41 -1.10
C GLU A 62 -13.99 17.42 -2.24
N SER A 63 -13.86 17.92 -3.46
CA SER A 63 -13.33 17.15 -4.59
C SER A 63 -11.84 16.96 -4.36
N PHE A 64 -11.36 15.72 -4.42
CA PHE A 64 -9.95 15.38 -4.25
C PHE A 64 -9.43 14.55 -5.42
N ASP A 65 -8.14 14.68 -5.71
CA ASP A 65 -7.45 13.89 -6.73
C ASP A 65 -6.69 12.74 -6.08
N LEU A 66 -7.25 11.54 -6.20
CA LEU A 66 -6.67 10.30 -5.69
C LEU A 66 -5.27 10.02 -6.27
N ARG A 67 -4.95 10.47 -7.49
CA ARG A 67 -3.61 10.31 -8.08
C ARG A 67 -2.56 11.07 -7.30
N SER A 68 -2.93 12.18 -6.65
CA SER A 68 -2.01 12.98 -5.84
C SER A 68 -1.51 12.30 -4.56
N LEU A 69 -2.00 11.10 -4.21
CA LEU A 69 -1.45 10.28 -3.13
C LEU A 69 -0.14 9.56 -3.53
N HIS A 70 0.15 9.46 -4.84
CA HIS A 70 1.36 8.84 -5.37
C HIS A 70 2.00 9.72 -6.44
N VAL A 71 2.59 10.82 -5.98
CA VAL A 71 3.36 11.74 -6.82
C VAL A 71 4.83 11.71 -6.42
N CYS A 72 5.69 11.81 -7.43
CA CYS A 72 7.11 12.05 -7.23
C CYS A 72 7.33 13.52 -6.93
N LYS A 73 8.12 13.80 -5.90
CA LYS A 73 8.68 15.12 -5.65
C LYS A 73 9.99 15.23 -6.43
N GLU A 74 9.85 15.51 -7.72
CA GLU A 74 11.00 15.66 -8.61
C GLU A 74 12.00 16.67 -8.03
N ASN A 75 13.23 16.23 -7.86
CA ASN A 75 14.36 17.00 -7.37
C ASN A 75 15.54 16.70 -8.30
N ALA A 76 16.20 17.77 -8.78
CA ALA A 76 17.28 17.63 -9.76
C ALA A 76 18.49 16.83 -9.24
N ASP A 77 18.61 16.71 -7.92
CA ASP A 77 19.70 16.05 -7.21
C ASP A 77 19.43 14.57 -6.91
N ASP A 78 18.21 14.06 -7.13
CA ASP A 78 17.90 12.63 -7.01
C ASP A 78 17.87 12.01 -8.42
N ASP A 79 18.88 11.21 -8.70
CA ASP A 79 19.11 10.70 -10.04
C ASP A 79 18.08 9.65 -10.50
N LEU A 80 17.42 8.97 -9.56
CA LEU A 80 16.41 7.93 -9.85
C LEU A 80 15.00 8.35 -9.47
N VAL A 81 14.75 9.58 -9.01
CA VAL A 81 13.38 10.08 -8.80
C VAL A 81 12.54 9.90 -10.07
N GLY A 82 11.33 9.36 -9.90
CA GLY A 82 10.45 9.05 -11.03
C GLY A 82 9.84 7.66 -10.94
N ILE A 83 9.15 7.29 -12.02
CA ILE A 83 8.48 5.99 -12.16
C ILE A 83 9.18 5.20 -13.25
N TRP A 84 9.54 3.96 -12.94
CA TRP A 84 10.38 3.12 -13.78
C TRP A 84 9.75 1.77 -14.06
N GLN A 85 10.10 1.14 -15.17
CA GLN A 85 9.79 -0.26 -15.47
C GLN A 85 11.06 -1.02 -15.79
N ILE A 86 11.17 -2.26 -15.34
CA ILE A 86 12.26 -3.14 -15.73
C ILE A 86 11.99 -3.65 -17.15
N THR A 87 12.90 -3.36 -18.08
CA THR A 87 12.79 -3.75 -19.48
C THR A 87 13.68 -4.92 -19.86
N ALA A 88 14.74 -5.18 -19.10
CA ALA A 88 15.67 -6.30 -19.34
C ALA A 88 16.43 -6.70 -18.08
N GLY A 89 17.03 -7.89 -18.10
CA GLY A 89 17.90 -8.39 -17.04
C GLY A 89 17.13 -9.05 -15.88
N GLU A 90 17.72 -9.02 -14.69
CA GLU A 90 17.09 -9.53 -13.47
C GLU A 90 15.79 -8.78 -13.20
N GLY A 91 14.73 -9.51 -12.85
CA GLY A 91 13.41 -8.94 -12.62
C GLY A 91 12.59 -8.66 -13.88
N SER A 92 13.09 -8.98 -15.09
CA SER A 92 12.34 -8.80 -16.35
C SER A 92 11.02 -9.58 -16.44
N GLN A 93 10.82 -10.61 -15.61
CA GLN A 93 9.52 -11.25 -15.42
C GLN A 93 8.46 -10.32 -14.81
N TYR A 94 8.86 -9.18 -14.23
CA TYR A 94 8.01 -8.14 -13.64
C TYR A 94 7.86 -6.91 -14.54
N LYS A 95 8.04 -7.05 -15.86
CA LYS A 95 7.94 -5.94 -16.84
C LYS A 95 6.64 -5.13 -16.78
N ASP A 96 5.56 -5.74 -16.27
CA ASP A 96 4.25 -5.10 -16.15
C ASP A 96 4.10 -4.33 -14.81
N PHE A 97 5.13 -4.32 -13.97
CA PHE A 97 5.15 -3.58 -12.71
C PHE A 97 5.82 -2.22 -12.90
N TYR A 98 5.39 -1.24 -12.10
CA TYR A 98 6.04 0.06 -12.00
C TYR A 98 6.77 0.21 -10.67
N TYR A 99 7.89 0.91 -10.70
CA TYR A 99 8.77 1.17 -9.58
C TYR A 99 8.91 2.68 -9.42
N MET A 100 8.24 3.24 -8.42
CA MET A 100 8.27 4.67 -8.13
C MET A 100 9.28 4.97 -7.03
N PHE A 101 10.12 5.96 -7.25
CA PHE A 101 11.01 6.56 -6.24
C PHE A 101 10.60 8.02 -6.08
N ASN A 102 10.12 8.39 -4.89
CA ASN A 102 9.32 9.59 -4.74
C ASN A 102 10.10 10.89 -4.47
N GLY A 103 11.43 10.85 -4.40
CA GLY A 103 12.28 12.00 -4.05
C GLY A 103 12.47 12.21 -2.53
N GLU A 104 11.82 11.39 -1.68
CA GLU A 104 11.81 11.55 -0.22
C GLU A 104 12.17 10.24 0.50
N GLY A 105 12.81 9.29 -0.20
CA GLY A 105 13.25 8.02 0.37
C GLY A 105 12.16 6.94 0.50
N LYS A 106 10.95 7.20 -0.03
CA LYS A 106 9.87 6.20 -0.13
C LYS A 106 9.85 5.61 -1.54
N SER A 107 9.91 4.29 -1.62
CA SER A 107 9.73 3.56 -2.88
C SER A 107 8.35 2.93 -2.93
N VAL A 108 7.83 2.73 -4.14
CA VAL A 108 6.54 2.07 -4.35
C VAL A 108 6.66 1.08 -5.50
N LEU A 109 6.26 -0.16 -5.25
CA LEU A 109 6.02 -1.15 -6.29
C LEU A 109 4.54 -1.09 -6.66
N ILE A 110 4.22 -0.93 -7.92
CA ILE A 110 2.84 -0.88 -8.42
C ILE A 110 2.61 -2.04 -9.38
N SER A 111 1.51 -2.77 -9.19
CA SER A 111 1.14 -3.94 -9.96
C SER A 111 -0.38 -3.93 -10.18
N GLY A 112 -0.82 -3.70 -11.42
CA GLY A 112 -2.22 -3.43 -11.71
C GLY A 112 -2.67 -2.15 -11.01
N THR A 113 -3.76 -2.22 -10.24
CA THR A 113 -4.29 -1.09 -9.47
C THR A 113 -3.96 -1.15 -7.98
N SER A 114 -2.98 -1.97 -7.60
CA SER A 114 -2.48 -2.10 -6.22
C SER A 114 -0.98 -1.93 -6.16
N GLY A 115 -0.45 -1.74 -4.96
CA GLY A 115 0.99 -1.63 -4.78
C GLY A 115 1.46 -1.76 -3.35
N TYR A 116 2.78 -1.82 -3.21
CA TYR A 116 3.49 -2.02 -1.95
C TYR A 116 4.48 -0.90 -1.73
N PHE A 117 4.50 -0.39 -0.51
CA PHE A 117 5.47 0.61 -0.12
C PHE A 117 6.78 -0.03 0.31
N GLY A 118 7.86 0.66 0.01
CA GLY A 118 9.21 0.36 0.44
C GLY A 118 9.95 1.64 0.80
N LYS A 119 11.25 1.48 1.00
CA LYS A 119 12.17 2.60 1.20
C LYS A 119 13.31 2.50 0.21
N TYR A 120 13.87 3.65 -0.12
CA TYR A 120 15.13 3.72 -0.84
C TYR A 120 16.05 4.78 -0.22
N SER A 121 17.35 4.64 -0.49
CA SER A 121 18.37 5.56 -0.02
C SER A 121 19.57 5.54 -0.94
N TYR A 122 20.34 6.63 -0.91
CA TYR A 122 21.65 6.73 -1.56
C TYR A 122 22.77 6.65 -0.53
N ASP A 123 23.88 6.06 -0.94
CA ASP A 123 25.14 6.03 -0.18
C ASP A 123 26.31 5.90 -1.16
N THR A 124 27.52 5.71 -0.66
CA THR A 124 28.68 5.31 -1.45
C THR A 124 29.21 3.95 -1.00
N ASP A 125 29.72 3.15 -1.94
CA ASP A 125 30.46 1.94 -1.59
C ASP A 125 31.87 2.26 -1.07
N ASP A 126 32.63 1.21 -0.69
CA ASP A 126 34.00 1.33 -0.16
C ASP A 126 34.98 2.03 -1.14
N ASP A 127 34.66 2.05 -2.44
CA ASP A 127 35.43 2.68 -3.51
C ASP A 127 34.93 4.10 -3.85
N ASN A 128 34.00 4.66 -3.05
CA ASN A 128 33.30 5.93 -3.27
C ASN A 128 32.40 5.98 -4.52
N ASN A 129 31.99 4.84 -5.08
CA ASN A 129 31.00 4.83 -6.15
C ASN A 129 29.61 5.08 -5.57
N PRO A 130 28.75 5.85 -6.26
CA PRO A 130 27.39 6.07 -5.82
C PRO A 130 26.60 4.76 -5.84
N THR A 131 25.86 4.52 -4.76
CA THR A 131 24.98 3.36 -4.61
C THR A 131 23.55 3.80 -4.33
N PHE A 132 22.63 2.95 -4.76
CA PHE A 132 21.21 3.06 -4.56
C PHE A 132 20.72 1.78 -3.88
N THR A 133 20.10 1.92 -2.71
CA THR A 133 19.51 0.79 -1.99
C THR A 133 18.01 0.92 -2.00
N THR A 134 17.28 -0.15 -2.32
CA THR A 134 15.82 -0.19 -2.21
C THR A 134 15.34 -1.53 -1.66
N LYS A 135 14.21 -1.52 -0.97
CA LYS A 135 13.57 -2.71 -0.40
C LYS A 135 12.13 -2.81 -0.88
N LEU A 136 11.91 -3.47 -2.01
CA LEU A 136 10.58 -3.80 -2.52
C LEU A 136 10.35 -5.31 -2.48
N VAL A 137 9.07 -5.70 -2.43
CA VAL A 137 8.68 -7.10 -2.29
C VAL A 137 8.99 -7.94 -3.54
N PHE A 138 9.08 -7.31 -4.74
CA PHE A 138 9.43 -7.98 -6.00
C PHE A 138 10.33 -7.09 -6.88
N GLY A 139 11.18 -7.72 -7.69
CA GLY A 139 12.08 -7.06 -8.63
C GLY A 139 13.27 -6.38 -7.92
N LEU A 140 13.12 -5.10 -7.59
CA LEU A 140 14.21 -4.30 -7.02
C LEU A 140 14.27 -4.42 -5.50
N ASN A 141 15.20 -5.23 -5.00
CA ASN A 141 15.44 -5.43 -3.58
C ASN A 141 16.93 -5.71 -3.32
N GLY A 142 17.64 -4.71 -2.83
CA GLY A 142 19.07 -4.80 -2.59
C GLY A 142 19.76 -3.45 -2.74
N THR A 143 21.10 -3.51 -2.80
CA THR A 143 21.97 -2.37 -3.07
C THR A 143 22.55 -2.51 -4.48
N TYR A 144 22.59 -1.40 -5.20
CA TYR A 144 22.95 -1.34 -6.61
C TYR A 144 23.92 -0.19 -6.84
N THR A 145 24.93 -0.40 -7.68
CA THR A 145 25.50 0.72 -8.43
C THR A 145 24.57 1.03 -9.61
N TYR A 146 24.59 2.26 -10.10
CA TYR A 146 23.70 2.67 -11.18
C TYR A 146 24.40 3.53 -12.23
N LYS A 147 23.91 3.44 -13.46
CA LYS A 147 24.31 4.28 -14.58
C LYS A 147 23.08 4.79 -15.30
N LEU A 148 22.93 6.10 -15.39
CA LEU A 148 21.88 6.75 -16.18
C LEU A 148 22.36 7.04 -17.60
N SER A 149 21.42 7.03 -18.53
CA SER A 149 21.61 7.65 -19.85
C SER A 149 21.65 9.18 -19.76
N ASP A 150 22.20 9.82 -20.79
CA ASP A 150 22.31 11.27 -20.88
C ASP A 150 20.96 11.99 -20.78
N ASP A 151 19.88 11.37 -21.29
CA ASP A 151 18.51 11.91 -21.21
C ASP A 151 17.79 11.54 -19.90
N LYS A 152 18.46 10.79 -19.01
CA LYS A 152 17.94 10.26 -17.74
C LYS A 152 16.66 9.44 -17.89
N LYS A 153 16.37 8.88 -19.08
CA LYS A 153 15.18 8.05 -19.32
C LYS A 153 15.43 6.56 -19.20
N THR A 154 16.69 6.16 -19.11
CA THR A 154 17.07 4.77 -18.86
C THR A 154 18.11 4.71 -17.75
N ALA A 155 18.04 3.65 -16.96
CA ALA A 155 19.02 3.36 -15.93
C ALA A 155 19.43 1.89 -16.02
N GLU A 156 20.70 1.63 -15.81
CA GLU A 156 21.22 0.29 -15.59
C GLU A 156 21.59 0.16 -14.12
N LEU A 157 20.98 -0.79 -13.42
CA LEU A 157 21.27 -1.11 -12.02
C LEU A 157 22.07 -2.40 -11.97
N THR A 158 23.22 -2.37 -11.29
CA THR A 158 24.05 -3.57 -11.05
C THR A 158 24.03 -3.88 -9.57
N ASN A 159 23.48 -5.03 -9.18
CA ASN A 159 23.42 -5.46 -7.80
C ASN A 159 24.84 -5.67 -7.25
N THR A 160 25.15 -5.09 -6.09
CA THR A 160 26.50 -5.11 -5.51
C THR A 160 26.95 -6.51 -5.09
N ASP A 161 26.00 -7.37 -4.72
CA ASP A 161 26.28 -8.70 -4.17
C ASP A 161 26.28 -9.76 -5.27
N THR A 162 25.22 -9.80 -6.08
CA THR A 162 25.02 -10.84 -7.11
C THR A 162 25.66 -10.50 -8.45
N LYS A 163 26.02 -9.23 -8.66
CA LYS A 163 26.46 -8.67 -9.95
C LYS A 163 25.41 -8.80 -11.07
N ALA A 164 24.18 -9.15 -10.73
CA ALA A 164 23.07 -9.17 -11.68
C ALA A 164 22.74 -7.74 -12.13
N VAL A 165 22.32 -7.62 -13.39
CA VAL A 165 22.03 -6.34 -14.03
C VAL A 165 20.54 -6.27 -14.35
N SER A 166 19.93 -5.13 -14.05
CA SER A 166 18.56 -4.77 -14.46
C SER A 166 18.59 -3.47 -15.25
N THR A 167 17.90 -3.46 -16.40
CA THR A 167 17.72 -2.23 -17.20
C THR A 167 16.33 -1.69 -16.96
N LEU A 168 16.25 -0.40 -16.64
CA LEU A 168 15.03 0.32 -16.33
C LEU A 168 14.76 1.39 -17.39
N LYS A 169 13.47 1.67 -17.63
CA LYS A 169 12.99 2.78 -18.46
C LYS A 169 12.02 3.65 -17.66
N LYS A 170 12.21 4.98 -17.68
CA LYS A 170 11.34 5.96 -17.04
C LYS A 170 10.01 6.08 -17.80
N THR A 171 8.91 6.25 -17.08
CA THR A 171 7.56 6.45 -17.60
C THR A 171 6.85 7.56 -16.83
N ASP A 172 6.07 8.36 -17.53
CA ASP A 172 5.43 9.57 -16.96
C ASP A 172 3.93 9.36 -16.68
N ASP A 173 3.32 8.30 -17.20
CA ASP A 173 1.88 8.04 -17.06
C ASP A 173 1.56 6.55 -16.88
N PRO A 174 1.89 5.97 -15.72
CA PRO A 174 1.45 4.61 -15.42
C PRO A 174 -0.07 4.55 -15.19
N ASP A 175 -0.71 3.57 -15.81
CA ASP A 175 -2.13 3.29 -15.62
C ASP A 175 -2.35 2.39 -14.40
N PHE A 176 -2.45 2.99 -13.22
CA PHE A 176 -2.65 2.26 -11.95
C PHE A 176 -3.93 2.65 -11.19
N ILE A 177 -4.72 3.58 -11.72
CA ILE A 177 -6.05 3.92 -11.19
C ILE A 177 -7.06 3.34 -12.17
N PRO A 178 -7.98 2.46 -11.72
CA PRO A 178 -8.92 1.84 -12.62
C PRO A 178 -9.84 2.90 -13.25
N THR A 179 -10.31 2.61 -14.45
CA THR A 179 -11.40 3.38 -15.04
C THR A 179 -12.68 3.14 -14.25
N PRO A 180 -13.39 4.19 -13.80
CA PRO A 180 -14.59 4.01 -13.01
C PRO A 180 -15.71 3.27 -13.76
N ASP A 181 -16.43 2.41 -13.05
CA ASP A 181 -17.58 1.69 -13.60
C ASP A 181 -18.77 2.65 -13.79
N LYS A 182 -19.36 2.66 -14.99
CA LYS A 182 -20.44 3.60 -15.37
C LYS A 182 -21.71 3.47 -14.52
N ASP A 183 -21.95 2.29 -13.96
CA ASP A 183 -23.19 1.94 -13.25
C ASP A 183 -22.97 1.79 -11.74
N ALA A 184 -21.88 2.34 -11.20
CA ALA A 184 -21.58 2.30 -9.79
C ALA A 184 -22.68 3.01 -8.97
N SER A 185 -23.23 2.33 -7.96
CA SER A 185 -24.09 2.99 -6.98
C SER A 185 -23.22 3.62 -5.89
N ILE A 186 -23.47 4.88 -5.60
CA ILE A 186 -22.68 5.68 -4.64
C ILE A 186 -23.60 6.13 -3.50
N ASP A 187 -23.13 5.94 -2.26
CA ASP A 187 -23.73 6.54 -1.08
C ASP A 187 -22.98 7.83 -0.74
N GLU A 188 -23.64 8.98 -0.92
CA GLU A 188 -23.03 10.30 -0.68
C GLU A 188 -22.53 10.47 0.77
N ASN A 189 -23.08 9.74 1.75
CA ASN A 189 -22.61 9.83 3.13
C ASN A 189 -21.24 9.17 3.33
N LEU A 190 -20.92 8.18 2.48
CA LEU A 190 -19.66 7.44 2.50
C LEU A 190 -18.52 8.20 1.83
N VAL A 191 -18.84 9.09 0.90
CA VAL A 191 -17.83 9.87 0.15
C VAL A 191 -16.94 10.67 1.10
N GLY A 192 -15.64 10.68 0.80
CA GLY A 192 -14.60 11.30 1.61
C GLY A 192 -13.58 10.29 2.13
N CYS A 193 -12.68 10.78 2.99
CA CYS A 193 -11.61 9.98 3.57
C CYS A 193 -11.87 9.66 5.04
N TRP A 194 -11.42 8.47 5.43
CA TRP A 194 -11.71 7.84 6.71
C TRP A 194 -10.44 7.16 7.22
N MET A 195 -10.08 7.38 8.47
CA MET A 195 -8.89 6.81 9.09
C MET A 195 -9.25 6.05 10.36
N SER A 196 -8.70 4.85 10.51
CA SER A 196 -8.81 4.07 11.74
C SER A 196 -7.79 4.54 12.78
N ASP A 197 -8.02 4.18 14.04
CA ASP A 197 -7.08 4.45 15.13
C ASP A 197 -5.70 3.80 14.92
N SER A 198 -5.62 2.77 14.08
CA SER A 198 -4.38 2.08 13.73
C SER A 198 -3.64 2.71 12.53
N GLY A 199 -4.20 3.75 11.92
CA GLY A 199 -3.59 4.47 10.78
C GLY A 199 -3.89 3.87 9.41
N GLU A 200 -4.76 2.86 9.31
CA GLU A 200 -5.35 2.48 8.02
C GLU A 200 -6.26 3.61 7.55
N TYR A 201 -6.27 3.92 6.26
CA TYR A 201 -7.21 4.88 5.73
C TYR A 201 -7.79 4.49 4.38
N LEU A 202 -8.99 4.98 4.15
CA LEU A 202 -9.83 4.70 3.00
C LEU A 202 -10.34 6.03 2.45
N CYS A 203 -10.35 6.21 1.14
CA CYS A 203 -11.00 7.34 0.49
C CYS A 203 -11.99 6.83 -0.55
N PHE A 204 -13.23 7.29 -0.47
CA PHE A 204 -14.30 6.95 -1.39
C PHE A 204 -14.59 8.17 -2.26
N ASP A 205 -14.25 8.08 -3.54
CA ASP A 205 -14.49 9.15 -4.52
C ASP A 205 -15.83 9.00 -5.22
N LYS A 206 -16.46 10.13 -5.57
CA LYS A 206 -17.78 10.18 -6.21
C LYS A 206 -17.83 9.49 -7.57
N SER A 207 -16.69 9.33 -8.24
CA SER A 207 -16.60 8.60 -9.50
C SER A 207 -16.84 7.10 -9.36
N GLY A 208 -16.80 6.54 -8.14
CA GLY A 208 -16.83 5.09 -7.93
C GLY A 208 -15.43 4.48 -7.80
N ILE A 209 -14.41 5.30 -7.50
CA ILE A 209 -13.06 4.82 -7.14
C ILE A 209 -12.86 4.89 -5.64
N MET A 210 -12.41 3.78 -5.07
CA MET A 210 -12.02 3.64 -3.68
C MET A 210 -10.50 3.51 -3.62
N TYR A 211 -9.85 4.30 -2.77
CA TYR A 211 -8.48 4.09 -2.37
C TYR A 211 -8.43 3.48 -0.97
N GLN A 212 -7.58 2.47 -0.78
CA GLN A 212 -7.28 1.89 0.52
C GLN A 212 -5.77 1.89 0.74
N ASN A 213 -5.34 2.36 1.91
CA ASN A 213 -3.98 2.19 2.41
C ASN A 213 -4.01 1.31 3.66
N LEU A 214 -3.27 0.21 3.60
CA LEU A 214 -3.08 -0.73 4.70
C LEU A 214 -1.74 -0.44 5.38
N PHE A 215 -1.75 0.45 6.37
CA PHE A 215 -0.64 0.72 7.30
C PHE A 215 0.68 1.11 6.63
N ASP A 216 0.62 1.88 5.54
CA ASP A 216 1.80 2.23 4.73
C ASP A 216 2.64 1.02 4.31
N TYR A 217 2.01 -0.16 4.22
CA TYR A 217 2.61 -1.38 3.68
C TYR A 217 2.10 -1.66 2.26
N MET A 218 0.78 -1.56 2.06
CA MET A 218 0.12 -1.81 0.78
C MET A 218 -0.95 -0.77 0.51
N PHE A 219 -1.26 -0.53 -0.77
CA PHE A 219 -2.43 0.22 -1.16
C PHE A 219 -3.16 -0.44 -2.34
N ALA A 220 -4.42 -0.04 -2.54
CA ALA A 220 -5.19 -0.41 -3.72
C ALA A 220 -6.13 0.73 -4.15
N PHE A 221 -6.16 1.00 -5.45
CA PHE A 221 -7.26 1.67 -6.13
C PHE A 221 -8.23 0.62 -6.66
N SER A 222 -9.51 0.80 -6.36
CA SER A 222 -10.54 -0.17 -6.68
C SER A 222 -11.74 0.54 -7.30
N ASN A 223 -12.40 -0.11 -8.25
CA ASN A 223 -13.78 0.23 -8.57
C ASN A 223 -14.65 -0.21 -7.39
N TYR A 224 -15.52 0.66 -6.89
CA TYR A 224 -16.45 0.33 -5.82
C TYR A 224 -17.89 0.68 -6.14
N THR A 225 -18.79 -0.06 -5.50
CA THR A 225 -20.22 0.23 -5.44
C THR A 225 -20.68 0.09 -4.00
N ALA A 226 -21.38 1.10 -3.50
CA ALA A 226 -21.97 1.15 -2.17
C ALA A 226 -23.50 1.20 -2.28
N LYS A 227 -24.18 0.17 -1.77
CA LYS A 227 -25.64 0.07 -1.79
C LYS A 227 -26.15 -0.79 -0.64
N ASP A 228 -27.23 -0.38 -0.01
CA ASP A 228 -27.94 -1.13 1.04
C ASP A 228 -27.01 -1.60 2.18
N GLY A 229 -26.11 -0.70 2.64
CA GLY A 229 -25.15 -0.99 3.71
C GLY A 229 -24.06 -2.00 3.32
N LYS A 230 -23.83 -2.22 2.01
CA LYS A 230 -22.78 -3.08 1.49
C LYS A 230 -21.91 -2.35 0.48
N ILE A 231 -20.60 -2.58 0.58
CA ILE A 231 -19.62 -2.16 -0.43
C ILE A 231 -19.11 -3.41 -1.14
N VAL A 232 -19.05 -3.35 -2.45
CA VAL A 232 -18.26 -4.27 -3.28
C VAL A 232 -17.15 -3.45 -3.89
N SER A 233 -15.91 -3.86 -3.63
CA SER A 233 -14.69 -3.20 -4.10
C SER A 233 -13.90 -4.18 -4.96
N THR A 234 -13.33 -3.73 -6.07
CA THR A 234 -12.51 -4.58 -6.93
C THR A 234 -11.28 -3.88 -7.47
N TYR A 235 -10.12 -4.48 -7.24
CA TYR A 235 -8.81 -4.05 -7.75
C TYR A 235 -8.10 -5.18 -8.48
N THR A 236 -6.98 -4.85 -9.10
CA THR A 236 -6.08 -5.83 -9.71
C THR A 236 -4.69 -5.81 -9.07
N THR A 237 -4.10 -7.00 -8.96
CA THR A 237 -2.67 -7.19 -8.70
C THR A 237 -2.13 -8.02 -9.84
N SER A 238 -1.22 -7.47 -10.63
CA SER A 238 -0.83 -8.03 -11.93
C SER A 238 -2.08 -8.19 -12.81
N ASP A 239 -2.34 -9.41 -13.28
CA ASP A 239 -3.47 -9.84 -14.10
C ASP A 239 -4.64 -10.38 -13.27
N LYS A 240 -4.49 -10.47 -11.93
CA LYS A 240 -5.49 -11.06 -11.05
C LYS A 240 -6.42 -10.00 -10.49
N LYS A 241 -7.72 -10.25 -10.65
CA LYS A 241 -8.80 -9.42 -10.10
C LYS A 241 -9.19 -9.93 -8.72
N THR A 242 -9.22 -9.04 -7.73
CA THR A 242 -9.64 -9.34 -6.36
C THR A 242 -10.89 -8.53 -6.04
N THR A 243 -11.93 -9.20 -5.54
CA THR A 243 -13.18 -8.54 -5.13
C THR A 243 -13.39 -8.70 -3.64
N ASP A 244 -13.37 -7.57 -2.94
CA ASP A 244 -13.65 -7.50 -1.51
C ASP A 244 -15.08 -7.03 -1.27
N LYS A 245 -15.67 -7.52 -0.18
CA LYS A 245 -17.04 -7.21 0.22
C LYS A 245 -17.04 -6.75 1.67
N TYR A 246 -17.70 -5.62 1.90
CA TYR A 246 -17.81 -5.04 3.23
C TYR A 246 -19.27 -4.78 3.58
N THR A 247 -19.61 -4.97 4.84
CA THR A 247 -20.81 -4.35 5.44
C THR A 247 -20.39 -3.01 6.02
N TYR A 248 -21.17 -1.96 5.77
CA TYR A 248 -20.86 -0.63 6.27
C TYR A 248 -22.08 0.08 6.86
N SER A 249 -21.81 1.03 7.75
CA SER A 249 -22.76 2.05 8.19
C SER A 249 -22.01 3.36 8.43
N VAL A 250 -22.69 4.48 8.15
CA VAL A 250 -22.16 5.83 8.41
C VAL A 250 -23.08 6.52 9.41
N GLN A 251 -22.48 7.06 10.48
CA GLN A 251 -23.16 7.85 11.49
C GLN A 251 -22.36 9.14 11.74
N GLY A 252 -22.74 10.20 11.03
CA GLY A 252 -22.00 11.47 11.06
C GLY A 252 -20.57 11.30 10.52
N ASP A 253 -19.58 11.53 11.39
CA ASP A 253 -18.16 11.42 11.08
C ASP A 253 -17.54 10.07 11.47
N THR A 254 -18.40 9.08 11.74
CA THR A 254 -17.99 7.72 12.05
C THR A 254 -18.44 6.77 10.94
N LEU A 255 -17.48 6.09 10.31
CA LEU A 255 -17.72 4.95 9.43
C LEU A 255 -17.44 3.67 10.21
N THR A 256 -18.39 2.74 10.22
CA THR A 256 -18.15 1.36 10.64
C THR A 256 -18.07 0.49 9.39
N LEU A 257 -16.96 -0.20 9.18
CA LEU A 257 -16.71 -1.09 8.04
C LEU A 257 -16.30 -2.47 8.58
N ASN A 258 -17.08 -3.52 8.33
CA ASN A 258 -16.84 -4.88 8.84
C ASN A 258 -16.55 -4.97 10.36
N ASN A 259 -17.17 -4.08 11.15
CA ASN A 259 -17.00 -3.87 12.60
C ASN A 259 -15.77 -3.04 13.02
N ASP A 260 -14.91 -2.67 12.08
CA ASP A 260 -13.83 -1.71 12.32
C ASP A 260 -14.37 -0.28 12.21
N THR A 261 -13.85 0.63 13.03
CA THR A 261 -14.33 2.02 13.10
C THR A 261 -13.28 2.97 12.54
N TYR A 262 -13.75 3.91 11.73
CA TYR A 262 -12.94 4.93 11.10
C TYR A 262 -13.56 6.30 11.37
N SER A 263 -12.72 7.28 11.63
CA SER A 263 -13.11 8.68 11.79
C SER A 263 -12.90 9.41 10.47
N ARG A 264 -13.80 10.34 10.15
CA ARG A 264 -13.65 11.20 8.98
C ARG A 264 -12.41 12.09 9.10
N ILE A 265 -11.66 12.21 8.03
CA ILE A 265 -10.46 13.06 7.92
C ILE A 265 -10.51 13.92 6.65
N SER A 266 -9.71 14.99 6.60
CA SER A 266 -9.53 15.75 5.37
C SER A 266 -8.58 15.01 4.44
N PHE A 267 -8.81 15.09 3.12
CA PHE A 267 -7.86 14.56 2.14
C PHE A 267 -6.49 15.25 2.23
N SER A 268 -6.45 16.52 2.64
CA SER A 268 -5.19 17.24 2.87
C SER A 268 -4.33 16.63 3.97
N ASP A 269 -4.93 15.92 4.94
CA ASP A 269 -4.22 15.31 6.06
C ASP A 269 -3.41 14.07 5.62
N LEU A 270 -3.60 13.61 4.38
CA LEU A 270 -2.95 12.45 3.78
C LEU A 270 -1.71 12.78 2.93
N LYS A 271 -1.40 14.07 2.75
CA LYS A 271 -0.32 14.56 1.90
C LYS A 271 0.95 14.90 2.68
#